data_AF-A0A257JLJ2-F1
#
_entry.id   AF-A0A257JLJ2-F1
#
_cell.length_a   1.000
_cell.length_b   1.000
_cell.length_c   1.000
_cell.angle_alpha   90.00
_cell.angle_beta   90.00
_cell.angle_gamma   90.00
#
_symmetry.space_group_name_H-M   'P 1'
#
loop_
_entity.id
_entity.type
_entity.pdbx_description
1 polymer ?
#
loop_
_entity_poly.entity_id
_entity_poly.type
_entity_poly.pdbx_seq_one_letter_code
_entity_poly.pdbx_strand_id
1 'polypeptide(L)' 'QADEARQAAARAESCQRARQQLVGLESGQRITRFNAQGERVVLDDAARNAEIDTARRAVASDCR' A
#
# COMPACT_ATOMS: atom_id res chain seq x y z
N GLN A 1 20.69 20.77 5.71
CA GLN A 1 19.41 20.38 6.33
C GLN A 1 18.21 20.34 5.37
N ALA A 2 18.37 20.59 4.05
CA ALA A 2 17.27 20.40 3.09
C ALA A 2 16.97 18.92 2.78
N ASP A 3 17.98 18.06 2.82
CA ASP A 3 17.84 16.64 2.50
C ASP A 3 17.03 15.88 3.57
N GLU A 4 17.30 16.17 4.85
CA GLU A 4 16.58 15.58 5.98
C GLU A 4 15.09 15.96 5.99
N ALA A 5 14.77 17.23 5.70
CA ALA A 5 13.39 17.68 5.58
C ALA A 5 12.66 17.01 4.39
N ARG A 6 13.34 16.82 3.25
CA ARG A 6 12.78 16.10 2.09
C ARG A 6 12.54 14.63 2.41
N GLN A 7 13.48 13.97 3.08
CA GLN A 7 13.34 12.59 3.51
C GLN A 7 12.19 12.41 4.52
N ALA A 8 12.05 13.34 5.47
CA ALA A 8 10.93 13.34 6.42
C ALA A 8 9.58 13.51 5.71
N ALA A 9 9.48 14.45 4.77
CA ALA A 9 8.27 14.65 3.97
C ALA A 9 7.91 13.41 3.13
N ALA A 10 8.91 12.79 2.49
CA ALA A 10 8.72 11.56 1.70
C ALA A 10 8.26 10.38 2.56
N ARG A 11 8.79 10.24 3.79
CA ARG A 11 8.31 9.23 4.75
C ARG A 11 6.87 9.50 5.18
N ALA A 12 6.53 10.74 5.52
CA ALA A 12 5.17 11.10 5.91
C ALA A 12 4.15 10.80 4.79
N GLU A 13 4.49 11.13 3.55
CA GLU A 13 3.66 10.84 2.39
C GLU A 13 3.51 9.33 2.15
N SER A 14 4.61 8.57 2.30
CA SER A 14 4.60 7.11 2.16
C SER A 14 3.78 6.44 3.25
N CYS A 15 3.87 6.91 4.50
CA CYS A 15 3.01 6.50 5.60
C CYS A 15 1.53 6.74 5.29
N GLN A 16 1.17 7.93 4.79
CA GLN A 16 -0.21 8.24 4.42
C GLN A 16 -0.73 7.29 3.34
N ARG A 17 0.05 7.06 2.28
CA ARG A 17 -0.29 6.12 1.20
C ARG A 17 -0.48 4.70 1.71
N ALA A 18 0.46 4.21 2.53
CA ALA A 18 0.40 2.86 3.08
C ALA A 18 -0.85 2.64 3.94
N ARG A 19 -1.23 3.63 4.76
CA ARG A 19 -2.47 3.60 5.55
C ARG A 19 -3.72 3.56 4.67
N GLN A 20 -3.80 4.41 3.66
CA GLN A 20 -4.95 4.44 2.74
C GLN A 20 -5.08 3.12 1.97
N GLN A 21 -3.97 2.56 1.50
CA GLN A 21 -3.94 1.26 0.84
C GLN A 21 -4.43 0.15 1.77
N LEU A 22 -3.94 0.11 3.02
CA LEU A 22 -4.35 -0.87 4.01
C LEU A 22 -5.86 -0.83 4.27
N VAL A 23 -6.42 0.37 4.50
CA VAL A 23 -7.88 0.54 4.69
C VAL A 23 -8.66 0.05 3.47
N GLY A 24 -8.20 0.37 2.25
CA GLY A 24 -8.83 -0.11 1.02
C GLY A 24 -8.84 -1.63 0.92
N LEU A 25 -7.72 -2.27 1.24
CA LEU A 25 -7.58 -3.74 1.24
C LEU A 25 -8.44 -4.42 2.31
N GLU A 26 -8.57 -3.82 3.49
CA GLU A 26 -9.35 -4.36 4.62
C GLU A 26 -10.86 -4.07 4.51
N SER A 27 -11.28 -3.16 3.62
CA SER A 27 -12.68 -2.75 3.45
C SER A 27 -13.64 -3.85 2.97
N GLY A 28 -13.11 -4.99 2.50
CA GLY A 28 -13.90 -6.05 1.88
C GLY A 28 -14.37 -5.74 0.46
N GLN A 29 -13.98 -4.59 -0.10
CA GLN A 29 -14.25 -4.27 -1.51
C GLN A 29 -13.43 -5.18 -2.44
N ARG A 30 -14.04 -5.58 -3.57
CA ARG A 30 -13.32 -6.32 -4.61
C ARG A 30 -12.31 -5.39 -5.29
N ILE A 31 -11.04 -5.76 -5.24
CA ILE A 31 -9.97 -5.05 -5.92
C ILE A 31 -9.69 -5.74 -7.25
N THR A 32 -9.53 -4.93 -8.29
CA THR A 32 -9.11 -5.41 -9.61
C THR A 32 -7.79 -4.76 -9.99
N ARG A 33 -6.85 -5.56 -10.49
CA ARG A 33 -5.60 -5.09 -11.06
C ARG A 33 -5.49 -5.50 -12.50
N PHE A 34 -4.56 -4.90 -13.23
CA PHE A 34 -4.18 -5.38 -14.55
C PHE A 34 -3.03 -6.38 -14.41
N ASN A 35 -3.12 -7.53 -15.07
CA ASN A 35 -2.00 -8.47 -15.18
C ASN A 35 -0.99 -7.95 -16.23
N ALA A 36 0.09 -8.70 -16.44
CA ALA A 36 1.14 -8.34 -17.40
C ALA A 36 0.64 -8.30 -18.86
N GLN A 37 -0.49 -8.95 -19.14
CA GLN A 37 -1.14 -8.98 -20.45
C GLN A 37 -2.12 -7.80 -20.63
N GLY A 38 -2.30 -6.95 -19.61
CA GLY A 38 -3.24 -5.83 -19.64
C GLY A 38 -4.70 -6.24 -19.38
N GLU A 39 -4.95 -7.45 -18.89
CA GLU A 39 -6.29 -7.92 -18.56
C GLU A 39 -6.63 -7.58 -17.11
N ARG A 40 -7.90 -7.22 -16.87
CA ARG A 40 -8.39 -7.00 -15.51
C ARG A 40 -8.57 -8.33 -14.80
N VAL A 41 -7.83 -8.53 -13.72
CA VAL A 41 -7.98 -9.67 -12.81
C VAL A 41 -8.47 -9.19 -11.46
N VAL A 42 -9.43 -9.92 -10.89
CA VAL A 42 -9.85 -9.72 -9.49
C VAL A 42 -8.75 -10.26 -8.59
N LEU A 43 -8.40 -9.50 -7.56
CA LEU A 43 -7.49 -9.95 -6.54
C LEU A 43 -8.21 -10.96 -5.65
N ASP A 44 -7.78 -12.22 -5.71
CA ASP A 44 -8.33 -13.27 -4.85
C ASP A 44 -7.96 -13.05 -3.37
N ASP A 45 -8.49 -13.91 -2.49
CA ASP A 45 -8.29 -13.79 -1.05
C ASP A 45 -6.83 -13.96 -0.63
N ALA A 46 -6.10 -14.86 -1.27
CA ALA A 46 -4.69 -15.11 -0.96
C ALA A 46 -3.84 -13.90 -1.36
N ALA A 47 -4.04 -13.38 -2.56
CA ALA A 47 -3.35 -12.21 -3.07
C ALA A 47 -3.71 -10.95 -2.26
N ARG A 48 -4.98 -10.75 -1.91
CA ARG A 48 -5.39 -9.63 -1.04
C ARG A 48 -4.70 -9.70 0.32
N ASN A 49 -4.63 -10.87 0.95
CA ASN A 49 -3.97 -11.03 2.24
C ASN A 49 -2.46 -10.74 2.15
N ALA A 50 -1.79 -11.17 1.07
CA ALA A 50 -0.38 -10.84 0.84
C ALA A 50 -0.13 -9.33 0.67
N GLU A 51 -1.05 -8.63 0.00
CA GLU A 51 -0.99 -7.17 -0.12
C GLU A 51 -1.26 -6.47 1.22
N ILE A 52 -2.17 -7.00 2.06
CA ILE A 52 -2.41 -6.49 3.42
C ILE A 52 -1.14 -6.60 4.26
N ASP A 53 -0.46 -7.74 4.24
CA ASP A 53 0.78 -7.95 5.00
C ASP A 53 1.90 -7.03 4.50
N THR A 54 1.95 -6.76 3.20
CA THR A 54 2.89 -5.80 2.61
C THR A 54 2.56 -4.37 3.04
N ALA A 55 1.31 -3.95 2.98
CA ALA A 55 0.87 -2.63 3.43
C ALA A 55 1.09 -2.43 4.94
N ARG A 56 0.84 -3.45 5.77
CA ARG A 56 1.12 -3.41 7.21
C ARG A 56 2.61 -3.22 7.51
N ARG A 57 3.49 -3.89 6.76
CA ARG A 57 4.95 -3.70 6.88
C ARG A 57 5.36 -2.28 6.47
N ALA A 58 4.81 -1.74 5.39
CA ALA A 58 5.06 -0.36 4.96
C ALA A 58 4.58 0.67 6.00
N VAL A 59 3.39 0.47 6.58
CA VAL A 59 2.93 1.30 7.72
C VAL A 59 3.91 1.20 8.89
N ALA A 60 4.36 -0.01 9.23
CA ALA A 60 5.28 -0.22 10.33
C ALA A 60 6.69 0.36 10.09
N SER A 61 7.13 0.55 8.85
CA SER A 61 8.42 1.17 8.52
C SER A 61 8.31 2.69 8.35
N ASP A 62 7.27 3.16 7.66
CA ASP A 62 7.20 4.54 7.17
C ASP A 62 6.50 5.47 8.15
N CYS A 63 5.71 4.91 9.09
CA CYS A 63 4.98 5.66 10.10
C CYS A 63 5.66 5.68 11.49
N ARG A 64 6.92 5.26 11.59
CA ARG A 64 7.73 5.48 12.80
C ARG A 64 8.39 6.84 12.76
#